data_AF-A0A0F9U964-F1
#
_entry.id   AF-A0A0F9U964-F1
#
_cell.length_a   1.000
_cell.length_b   1.000
_cell.length_c   1.000
_cell.angle_alpha   90.00
_cell.angle_beta   90.00
_cell.angle_gamma   90.00
#
_symmetry.space_group_name_H-M   'P 1'
#
loop_
_entity.id
_entity.type
_entity.pdbx_description
1 polymer ?
#
loop_
_entity_poly.entity_id
_entity_poly.type
_entity_poly.pdbx_seq_one_letter_code
_entity_poly.pdbx_strand_id
1 'polypeptide(L)' 'MATDLYARLTHEEYKIFEEQLLQYQKLETAHTSVEGFYHKSFRLRVGDITLEVHGPLVKTG' A
#
# COMPACT_ATOMS: atom_id res chain seq x y z
N MET A 1 -8.43 -18.44 -0.11
CA MET A 1 -8.34 -17.91 1.27
C MET A 1 -8.32 -16.41 1.16
N ALA A 2 -9.20 -15.72 1.88
CA ALA A 2 -9.08 -14.29 2.12
C ALA A 2 -8.26 -14.10 3.40
N THR A 3 -7.42 -13.07 3.43
CA THR A 3 -6.72 -12.65 4.65
C THR A 3 -7.38 -11.36 5.12
N ASP A 4 -8.04 -11.43 6.27
CA ASP A 4 -8.70 -10.28 6.88
C ASP A 4 -7.77 -9.62 7.90
N LEU A 5 -7.65 -8.28 7.82
CA LEU A 5 -6.92 -7.47 8.79
C LEU A 5 -7.91 -6.63 9.59
N TYR A 6 -7.94 -6.83 10.90
CA TYR A 6 -8.75 -6.03 11.82
C TYR A 6 -7.85 -5.10 12.63
N ALA A 7 -8.06 -3.79 12.48
CA ALA A 7 -7.38 -2.76 13.26
C ALA A 7 -8.42 -1.93 14.01
N ARG A 8 -8.18 -1.69 15.31
CA ARG A 8 -8.95 -0.69 16.05
C ARG A 8 -8.25 0.64 15.89
N LEU A 9 -8.93 1.58 15.25
CA LEU A 9 -8.43 2.94 15.04
C LEU A 9 -9.16 3.88 16.00
N THR A 10 -8.42 4.82 16.57
CA THR A 10 -9.01 6.04 17.12
C THR A 10 -9.66 6.85 16.00
N HIS A 11 -10.49 7.82 16.36
CA HIS A 11 -11.13 8.69 15.38
C HIS A 11 -10.10 9.43 14.51
N GLU A 12 -9.01 9.92 15.09
CA GLU A 12 -7.95 10.61 14.35
C GLU A 12 -7.25 9.67 13.36
N GLU A 13 -6.86 8.47 13.80
CA GLU A 13 -6.22 7.47 12.93
C GLU A 13 -7.15 7.03 11.80
N TYR A 14 -8.45 6.91 12.07
CA TYR A 14 -9.45 6.62 11.04
C TYR A 14 -9.51 7.74 9.99
N LYS A 15 -9.51 9.01 10.40
CA LYS A 15 -9.52 10.15 9.47
C LYS A 15 -8.24 10.21 8.62
N ILE A 16 -7.08 9.96 9.22
CA ILE A 16 -5.80 9.84 8.50
C ILE A 16 -5.85 8.69 7.49
N PHE A 17 -6.44 7.55 7.87
CA PHE A 17 -6.61 6.41 6.96
C PHE A 17 -7.53 6.75 5.79
N GLU A 18 -8.66 7.40 6.04
CA GLU A 18 -9.58 7.85 4.99
C GLU A 18 -8.91 8.83 4.01
N GLU A 19 -8.14 9.79 4.51
CA GLU A 19 -7.39 10.74 3.68
C GLU A 19 -6.33 10.05 2.81
N GLN A 20 -5.62 9.06 3.35
CA GLN A 20 -4.68 8.25 2.58
C GLN A 20 -5.39 7.53 1.42
N LEU A 21 -6.54 6.92 1.67
CA LEU A 21 -7.31 6.22 0.64
C LEU A 21 -7.89 7.17 -0.42
N LEU A 22 -8.33 8.37 -0.04
CA LEU A 22 -8.75 9.40 -1.00
C LEU A 22 -7.61 9.83 -1.92
N GLN A 23 -6.36 9.74 -1.44
CA GLN A 23 -5.16 10.08 -2.19
C GLN A 23 -4.38 8.84 -2.67
N TYR A 24 -5.06 7.70 -2.87
CA TYR A 24 -4.44 6.41 -3.19
C TYR A 24 -3.40 6.46 -4.32
N GLN A 25 -3.67 7.25 -5.37
CA GLN A 25 -2.75 7.41 -6.50
C GLN A 25 -1.36 7.93 -6.10
N LYS A 26 -1.26 8.66 -4.98
CA LYS A 26 0.01 9.15 -4.43
C LYS A 26 0.73 8.13 -3.54
N LEU A 27 0.04 7.08 -3.11
CA LEU A 27 0.61 6.00 -2.30
C LEU A 27 1.26 4.92 -3.16
N GLU A 28 0.83 4.80 -4.41
CA GLU A 28 1.38 3.84 -5.36
C GLU A 28 2.79 4.26 -5.80
N THR A 29 3.74 3.34 -5.69
CA THR A 29 5.12 3.49 -6.16
C THR A 29 5.46 2.36 -7.13
N ALA A 30 6.27 2.64 -8.15
CA ALA A 30 6.80 1.64 -9.05
C ALA A 30 8.29 1.43 -8.78
N HIS A 31 8.68 0.18 -8.54
CA HIS A 31 10.06 -0.22 -8.33
C HIS A 31 10.54 -1.01 -9.54
N THR A 32 11.56 -0.52 -10.23
CA THR A 32 12.22 -1.22 -11.33
C THR A 32 13.40 -2.04 -10.78
N SER A 33 13.39 -3.33 -11.04
CA SER A 33 14.51 -4.23 -10.75
C SER A 33 15.55 -4.19 -11.88
N VAL A 34 16.79 -4.55 -11.55
CA VAL A 34 17.93 -4.51 -12.48
C VAL A 34 17.76 -5.46 -13.67
N GLU A 35 16.92 -6.49 -13.55
CA GLU A 35 16.74 -7.55 -14.56
C GLU A 35 15.60 -7.29 -15.56
N GLY A 36 15.14 -6.05 -15.70
CA GLY A 36 14.05 -5.74 -16.64
C GLY A 36 12.68 -6.24 -16.18
N PHE A 37 12.46 -6.24 -14.87
CA PHE A 37 11.13 -6.39 -14.28
C PHE A 37 10.80 -5.18 -13.43
N TYR A 38 9.52 -4.85 -13.30
CA TYR A 38 9.03 -3.88 -12.32
C TYR A 38 7.93 -4.50 -11.47
N HIS A 39 7.71 -3.96 -10.27
CA HIS A 39 6.47 -4.18 -9.53
C HIS A 39 5.97 -2.84 -9.00
N LYS A 40 4.67 -2.78 -8.77
CA LYS A 40 4.05 -1.67 -8.06
C LYS A 40 3.87 -2.05 -6.59
N SER A 41 3.95 -1.07 -5.71
CA SER A 41 3.65 -1.22 -4.29
C SER A 41 2.84 -0.04 -3.80
N PHE A 42 2.16 -0.20 -2.67
CA PHE A 42 1.60 0.93 -1.93
C PHE A 42 1.81 0.74 -0.44
N ARG A 43 1.83 1.85 0.29
CA ARG A 43 2.00 1.89 1.75
C ARG A 43 0.84 2.61 2.39
N LEU A 44 0.25 1.99 3.42
CA LEU A 44 -0.84 2.56 4.21
C LEU A 44 -0.45 2.56 5.69
N ARG A 45 -0.62 3.70 6.35
CA ARG A 45 -0.55 3.77 7.81
C ARG A 45 -1.88 3.33 8.39
N VAL A 46 -1.87 2.28 9.19
CA VAL A 46 -3.04 1.68 9.84
C VAL A 46 -2.80 1.72 11.35
N GLY A 47 -3.19 2.82 11.99
CA GLY A 47 -2.87 3.06 13.39
C GLY A 47 -1.36 3.22 13.60
N ASP A 48 -0.78 2.35 14.42
CA ASP A 48 0.65 2.29 14.76
C ASP A 48 1.50 1.50 13.76
N ILE A 49 0.87 0.71 12.88
CA ILE A 49 1.57 -0.08 11.86
C ILE A 49 1.55 0.60 10.50
N THR A 50 2.53 0.24 9.66
CA THR A 50 2.52 0.54 8.22
C THR A 50 2.36 -0.77 7.47
N LEU A 51 1.28 -0.87 6.69
CA LEU A 51 1.05 -1.96 5.76
C LEU A 51 1.67 -1.61 4.41
N GLU A 52 2.62 -2.42 3.95
CA GLU A 52 3.17 -2.34 2.60
C GLU A 52 2.73 -3.57 1.80
N VAL A 53 2.15 -3.34 0.63
CA VAL A 53 1.69 -4.40 -0.27
C VAL A 53 2.44 -4.30 -1.58
N HIS A 54 3.08 -5.40 -1.98
CA HIS A 54 3.77 -5.51 -3.26
C HIS A 54 2.88 -6.26 -4.26
N GLY A 55 2.69 -5.65 -5.43
CA GLY A 55 2.10 -6.28 -6.58
C GLY A 55 3.04 -7.31 -7.23
N PRO A 56 2.56 -8.04 -8.24
CA PRO A 56 3.37 -9.01 -8.95
C PRO A 56 4.53 -8.35 -9.70
N LEU A 57 5.60 -9.11 -9.92
CA LEU A 57 6.66 -8.74 -10.85
C LEU A 57 6.14 -8.85 -12.28
N VAL A 58 6.33 -7.79 -13.05
CA VAL A 58 5.92 -7.66 -14.46
C VAL A 58 7.17 -7.38 -15.29
N LYS A 59 7.34 -8.09 -16.41
CA LYS A 59 8.46 -7.87 -17.33
C LYS A 59 8.32 -6.51 -18.01
N THR A 60 9.37 -5.71 -18.00
CA THR A 60 9.43 -4.47 -18.79
C THR A 60 9.59 -4.85 -20.26
N GLY A 61 8.65 -4.41 -21.11
CA GLY A 61 8.61 -4.73 -22.55
C GLY A 61 9.68 -4.05 -23.36
#